data_AF-A0A833TP95-F1
#
_entry.id   AF-A0A833TP95-F1
#
_cell.length_a   1.000
_cell.length_b   1.000
_cell.length_c   1.000
_cell.angle_alpha   90.00
_cell.angle_beta   90.00
_cell.angle_gamma   90.00
#
_symmetry.space_group_name_H-M   'P 1'
#
loop_
_entity.id
_entity.type
_entity.pdbx_description
1 polymer ?
#
loop_
_entity_poly.entity_id
_entity_poly.type
_entity_poly.pdbx_seq_one_letter_code
_entity_poly.pdbx_strand_id
1 'polypeptide(L)'
;NEGGFLYYSLFYFFSFCLIIPKFAGLDAGFDQREGLRSFAWFSRSTIRKSCPGSSSPLVSFGRSIWSMRREQVHSMEPNHEFSAQESELELFQKQVTDRFQELAAVNPDELLSIAWVRKLLDVFVSCQEEFRIILLKNKEWVSKPPLDRLVAEFFERSVKALDICNATRNGIENIRLWQKHLEIVVCALESQQRALGEGQLRRARKALVDMALAMLDEKGSGSTFSYRNRSFGRHNTSKDHHRRRSSGGHSRSLSWSVSRSWSASKQLQSIANNLIPPRGIEIAATSGLAVPVFTMSSVLMFVLWVLVAAIPCQDRGLNTHFSIPRQFSWGNPLQLLHERILEVSKKREHRNSNGLLIEICQAERCARQMTDLVDMVQFPLSEEQKMEVEQGVQELALICKAFKEGLDPLERQVSQVFRSIMNCRTEGLEFCSKSNSLE
;
A
#
# COMPACT_ATOMS: atom_id res chain seq x y z
N ASN A 1 27.80 7.26 0.39
CA ASN A 1 26.45 6.70 0.19
C ASN A 1 25.65 6.49 1.50
N GLU A 2 26.07 7.04 2.64
CA GLU A 2 25.34 6.90 3.93
C GLU A 2 24.53 8.16 4.34
N GLY A 3 24.65 9.27 3.59
CA GLY A 3 23.94 10.52 3.90
C GLY A 3 22.43 10.51 3.60
N GLY A 4 21.93 9.51 2.86
CA GLY A 4 20.51 9.42 2.51
C GLY A 4 19.63 8.96 3.68
N PHE A 5 20.08 7.98 4.46
CA PHE A 5 19.28 7.37 5.53
C PHE A 5 19.03 8.32 6.72
N LEU A 6 20.01 9.15 7.07
CA LEU A 6 19.86 10.17 8.11
C LEU A 6 18.89 11.29 7.68
N TYR A 7 18.88 11.66 6.39
CA TYR A 7 17.92 12.63 5.87
C TYR A 7 16.48 12.10 5.91
N TYR A 8 16.26 10.80 5.66
CA TYR A 8 14.92 10.21 5.76
C TYR A 8 14.40 10.22 7.21
N SER A 9 15.18 9.78 8.20
CA SER A 9 14.73 9.81 9.60
C SER A 9 14.55 11.22 10.16
N LEU A 10 15.43 12.18 9.83
CA LEU A 10 15.27 13.58 10.23
C LEU A 10 14.02 14.23 9.60
N PHE A 11 13.65 13.86 8.38
CA PHE A 11 12.47 14.40 7.70
C PHE A 11 11.15 13.88 8.30
N TYR A 12 11.11 12.61 8.71
CA TYR A 12 9.95 12.04 9.40
C TYR A 12 9.72 12.67 10.78
N PHE A 13 10.80 12.95 11.53
CA PHE A 13 10.69 13.57 12.86
C PHE A 13 10.31 15.07 12.77
N PHE A 14 10.89 15.82 11.83
CA PHE A 14 10.55 17.25 11.66
C PHE A 14 9.16 17.50 11.07
N SER A 15 8.65 16.62 10.18
CA SER A 15 7.25 16.69 9.74
C SER A 15 6.27 16.43 10.89
N PHE A 16 6.63 15.56 11.84
CA PHE A 16 5.75 15.25 12.98
C PHE A 16 5.62 16.42 13.97
N CYS A 17 6.70 17.16 14.23
CA CYS A 17 6.66 18.34 15.11
C CYS A 17 6.00 19.59 14.49
N LEU A 18 5.97 19.72 13.16
CA LEU A 18 5.39 20.89 12.48
C LEU A 18 3.89 20.77 12.16
N ILE A 19 3.32 19.56 12.20
CA ILE A 19 1.92 19.32 11.86
C ILE A 19 0.99 19.43 13.08
N ILE A 20 1.52 19.33 14.31
CA ILE A 20 0.69 19.29 15.52
C ILE A 20 0.25 20.66 16.09
N PRO A 21 0.95 21.81 15.96
CA PRO A 21 0.47 23.04 16.60
C PRO A 21 -0.55 23.84 15.77
N LYS A 22 -1.27 23.22 14.82
CA LYS A 22 -2.35 23.90 14.07
C LYS A 22 -3.74 23.31 14.23
N PHE A 23 -3.93 22.27 15.05
CA PHE A 23 -5.26 21.69 15.28
C PHE A 23 -5.64 21.42 16.73
N ALA A 24 -4.85 21.82 17.71
CA ALA A 24 -5.27 21.82 19.11
C ALA A 24 -4.81 23.10 19.79
N GLY A 25 -5.74 24.02 20.05
CA GLY A 25 -5.55 25.00 21.10
C GLY A 25 -5.61 24.27 22.44
N LEU A 26 -4.45 23.80 22.91
CA LEU A 26 -4.24 23.31 24.26
C LEU A 26 -2.75 23.40 24.59
N ASP A 27 -2.43 24.37 25.44
CA ASP A 27 -1.14 24.51 26.11
C ASP A 27 -0.86 23.25 26.95
N ALA A 28 0.18 22.50 26.59
CA ALA A 28 0.89 21.62 27.51
C ALA A 28 2.36 21.54 27.09
N GLY A 29 3.24 22.10 27.92
CA GLY A 29 4.67 22.24 27.65
C GLY A 29 5.37 20.89 27.49
N PHE A 30 5.98 20.68 26.32
CA PHE A 30 6.90 19.59 26.05
C PHE A 30 8.34 20.11 26.23
N ASP A 31 9.06 19.61 27.23
CA ASP A 31 10.43 20.03 27.54
C ASP A 31 11.42 19.47 26.50
N GLN A 32 12.01 20.39 25.74
CA GLN A 32 12.84 20.13 24.56
C GLN A 32 14.21 19.51 24.89
N ARG A 33 14.55 19.33 26.18
CA ARG A 33 15.84 18.81 26.64
C ARG A 33 15.94 17.28 26.73
N GLU A 34 14.83 16.56 26.81
CA GLU A 34 14.81 15.09 26.85
C GLU A 34 15.07 14.48 25.46
N GLY A 35 14.53 15.09 24.39
CA GLY A 35 14.73 14.64 23.00
C GLY A 35 16.17 14.73 22.50
N LEU A 36 16.96 15.67 23.04
CA LEU A 36 18.37 15.85 22.68
C LEU A 36 19.29 14.78 23.34
N ARG A 37 18.88 14.20 24.47
CA ARG A 37 19.67 13.14 25.15
C ARG A 37 19.53 11.79 24.44
N SER A 38 18.36 11.46 23.88
CA SER A 38 18.18 10.27 23.03
C SER A 38 18.98 10.34 21.72
N PHE A 39 19.20 11.54 21.18
CA PHE A 39 19.96 11.73 19.94
C PHE A 39 21.48 11.49 20.10
N ALA A 40 22.03 11.83 21.27
CA ALA A 40 23.45 11.61 21.59
C ALA A 40 23.79 10.11 21.77
N TRP A 41 22.82 9.28 22.17
CA TRP A 41 22.99 7.83 22.30
C TRP A 41 22.99 7.13 20.93
N PHE A 42 22.10 7.56 20.01
CA PHE A 42 21.98 7.01 18.64
C PHE A 42 23.24 7.21 17.78
N SER A 43 23.97 8.32 17.97
CA SER A 43 25.21 8.59 17.21
C SER A 43 26.42 7.78 17.70
N ARG A 44 26.41 7.25 18.93
CA ARG A 44 27.57 6.57 19.53
C ARG A 44 27.64 5.06 19.24
N SER A 45 26.52 4.46 18.85
CA SER A 45 26.40 3.02 18.53
C SER A 45 26.67 2.67 17.06
N THR A 46 26.79 3.66 16.17
CA THR A 46 27.02 3.43 14.73
C THR A 46 28.51 3.49 14.33
N ILE A 47 29.44 3.77 15.26
CA ILE A 47 30.89 3.77 14.99
C ILE A 47 31.59 2.81 15.94
N ARG A 48 31.49 1.51 15.64
CA ARG A 48 32.50 0.47 15.96
C ARG A 48 32.27 -0.74 15.06
N LYS A 49 32.94 -0.76 13.91
CA LYS A 49 33.22 -1.99 13.15
C LYS A 49 34.72 -2.23 13.20
N SER A 50 35.13 -3.22 13.99
CA SER A 50 36.46 -3.81 13.92
C SER A 50 36.41 -5.03 13.00
N CYS A 51 37.35 -5.12 12.06
CA CYS A 51 37.49 -6.22 11.10
C CYS A 51 37.75 -7.57 11.79
N PRO A 52 37.38 -8.72 11.20
CA PRO A 52 37.98 -10.00 11.51
C PRO A 52 38.94 -10.48 10.40
N GLY A 53 40.12 -10.91 10.84
CA GLY A 53 41.09 -11.66 10.05
C GLY A 53 40.79 -13.17 10.00
N SER A 54 41.43 -13.82 9.03
CA SER A 54 41.35 -15.24 8.68
C SER A 54 42.04 -16.19 9.68
N SER A 55 41.46 -17.37 9.95
CA SER A 55 42.13 -18.70 9.89
C SER A 55 41.22 -19.89 10.30
N SER A 56 41.04 -20.81 9.35
CA SER A 56 41.01 -22.30 9.34
C SER A 56 40.31 -23.19 10.42
N PRO A 57 39.94 -24.44 10.05
CA PRO A 57 38.86 -25.22 10.67
C PRO A 57 39.33 -26.37 11.57
N LEU A 58 38.46 -26.86 12.46
CA LEU A 58 38.61 -28.17 13.10
C LEU A 58 37.30 -28.96 13.18
N VAL A 59 37.50 -30.27 13.21
CA VAL A 59 36.64 -31.37 12.80
C VAL A 59 35.78 -31.91 13.95
N SER A 60 34.66 -32.54 13.60
CA SER A 60 33.73 -33.30 14.44
C SER A 60 34.36 -34.30 15.41
N PHE A 61 33.72 -34.56 16.55
CA PHE A 61 33.52 -35.91 17.09
C PHE A 61 32.30 -35.94 18.01
N GLY A 62 31.41 -36.93 17.81
CA GLY A 62 30.28 -37.19 18.68
C GLY A 62 30.62 -38.05 19.89
N ARG A 63 29.72 -38.08 20.88
CA ARG A 63 29.31 -39.27 21.64
C ARG A 63 28.17 -38.90 22.60
N SER A 64 27.23 -39.82 22.69
CA SER A 64 26.05 -39.81 23.54
C SER A 64 26.32 -40.47 24.91
N ILE A 65 25.27 -40.43 25.75
CA ILE A 65 24.92 -41.30 26.90
C ILE A 65 25.51 -40.92 28.28
N TRP A 66 24.69 -40.43 29.23
CA TRP A 66 24.00 -41.21 30.29
C TRP A 66 23.18 -40.32 31.25
N SER A 67 21.89 -40.67 31.34
CA SER A 67 20.91 -40.50 32.42
C SER A 67 21.45 -40.21 33.84
N MET A 68 20.90 -39.18 34.49
CA MET A 68 20.71 -39.15 35.94
C MET A 68 19.32 -38.58 36.31
N ARG A 69 18.38 -39.49 36.60
CA ARG A 69 17.24 -39.32 37.55
C ARG A 69 17.81 -38.76 38.87
N ARG A 70 17.18 -37.92 39.70
CA ARG A 70 15.79 -37.49 39.91
C ARG A 70 15.90 -36.44 41.03
N GLU A 71 15.28 -35.26 40.89
CA GLU A 71 14.54 -34.67 42.01
C GLU A 71 13.53 -33.66 41.49
N GLN A 72 12.28 -33.96 41.80
CA GLN A 72 11.07 -33.34 41.30
C GLN A 72 10.56 -32.46 42.43
N VAL A 73 10.63 -31.14 42.25
CA VAL A 73 9.82 -30.19 43.02
C VAL A 73 8.72 -29.72 42.07
N HIS A 74 7.55 -30.32 42.22
CA HIS A 74 6.34 -29.93 41.52
C HIS A 74 5.92 -28.52 41.98
N SER A 75 6.15 -27.52 41.14
CA SER A 75 5.29 -26.34 41.09
C SER A 75 4.15 -26.66 40.13
N MET A 76 2.99 -27.03 40.67
CA MET A 76 1.77 -27.30 39.89
C MET A 76 1.08 -25.97 39.56
N GLU A 77 1.62 -25.19 38.63
CA GLU A 77 0.91 -24.02 38.08
C GLU A 77 1.30 -23.53 36.65
N PRO A 78 1.86 -24.33 35.71
CA PRO A 78 2.06 -23.87 34.32
C PRO A 78 0.95 -24.27 33.33
N ASN A 79 0.03 -25.19 33.68
CA ASN A 79 -0.92 -25.75 32.72
C ASN A 79 -2.07 -24.81 32.34
N HIS A 80 -2.52 -23.95 33.26
CA HIS A 80 -3.66 -23.07 33.00
C HIS A 80 -3.30 -21.92 32.05
N GLU A 81 -2.13 -21.27 32.23
CA GLU A 81 -1.69 -20.18 31.35
C GLU A 81 -1.36 -20.66 29.93
N PHE A 82 -0.73 -21.83 29.81
CA PHE A 82 -0.43 -22.42 28.50
C PHE A 82 -1.71 -22.75 27.71
N SER A 83 -2.72 -23.34 28.38
CA SER A 83 -4.01 -23.64 27.76
C SER A 83 -4.80 -22.38 27.35
N ALA A 84 -4.68 -21.30 28.13
CA ALA A 84 -5.33 -20.03 27.82
C ALA A 84 -4.66 -19.33 26.62
N GLN A 85 -3.33 -19.39 26.53
CA GLN A 85 -2.58 -18.87 25.39
C GLN A 85 -2.92 -19.65 24.11
N GLU A 86 -2.90 -20.98 24.16
CA GLU A 86 -3.26 -21.83 23.01
C GLU A 86 -4.68 -21.49 22.51
N SER A 87 -5.64 -21.32 23.43
CA SER A 87 -6.99 -20.88 23.09
C SER A 87 -7.04 -19.48 22.45
N GLU A 88 -6.27 -18.51 22.94
CA GLU A 88 -6.16 -17.18 22.32
C GLU A 88 -5.61 -17.25 20.89
N LEU A 89 -4.58 -18.07 20.66
CA LEU A 89 -3.98 -18.24 19.33
C LEU A 89 -4.96 -18.90 18.35
N GLU A 90 -5.71 -19.91 18.80
CA GLU A 90 -6.77 -20.55 18.00
C GLU A 90 -7.90 -19.57 17.67
N LEU A 91 -8.32 -18.75 18.64
CA LEU A 91 -9.33 -17.72 18.43
C LEU A 91 -8.89 -16.71 17.36
N PHE A 92 -7.64 -16.27 17.38
CA PHE A 92 -7.09 -15.40 16.34
C PHE A 92 -7.13 -16.06 14.96
N GLN A 93 -6.70 -17.32 14.83
CA GLN A 93 -6.77 -18.05 13.56
C GLN A 93 -8.22 -18.16 13.04
N LYS A 94 -9.16 -18.44 13.95
CA LYS A 94 -10.59 -18.52 13.62
C LYS A 94 -11.14 -17.17 13.15
N GLN A 95 -10.84 -16.08 13.87
CA GLN A 95 -11.29 -14.73 13.50
C GLN A 95 -10.76 -14.30 12.12
N VAL A 96 -9.49 -14.57 11.83
CA VAL A 96 -8.92 -14.34 10.49
C VAL A 96 -9.69 -15.16 9.45
N THR A 97 -9.95 -16.44 9.74
CA THR A 97 -10.69 -17.33 8.83
C THR A 97 -12.09 -16.79 8.52
N ASP A 98 -12.86 -16.48 9.56
CA ASP A 98 -14.25 -16.03 9.45
C ASP A 98 -14.34 -14.71 8.66
N ARG A 99 -13.46 -13.74 8.94
CA ARG A 99 -13.39 -12.47 8.23
C ARG A 99 -13.08 -12.63 6.74
N PHE A 100 -12.10 -13.47 6.40
CA PHE A 100 -11.74 -13.71 5.00
C PHE A 100 -12.78 -14.56 4.27
N GLN A 101 -13.46 -15.47 4.97
CA GLN A 101 -14.57 -16.23 4.41
C GLN A 101 -15.76 -15.30 4.08
N GLU A 102 -16.07 -14.33 4.94
CA GLU A 102 -17.08 -13.31 4.66
C GLU A 102 -16.68 -12.43 3.46
N LEU A 103 -15.41 -12.02 3.36
CA LEU A 103 -14.89 -11.31 2.19
C LEU A 103 -14.99 -12.12 0.90
N ALA A 104 -14.79 -13.44 0.99
CA ALA A 104 -14.85 -14.37 -0.14
C ALA A 104 -16.27 -14.72 -0.57
N ALA A 105 -17.28 -14.47 0.27
CA ALA A 105 -18.70 -14.71 -0.05
C ALA A 105 -19.31 -13.64 -0.97
N VAL A 106 -18.55 -12.59 -1.32
CA VAL A 106 -19.02 -11.50 -2.18
C VAL A 106 -19.39 -11.97 -3.59
N ASN A 107 -20.40 -11.34 -4.19
CA ASN A 107 -20.77 -11.56 -5.60
C ASN A 107 -19.60 -11.24 -6.55
N PRO A 108 -19.49 -11.94 -7.70
CA PRO A 108 -18.46 -11.64 -8.70
C PRO A 108 -18.49 -10.19 -9.21
N ASP A 109 -19.67 -9.57 -9.27
CA ASP A 109 -19.87 -8.20 -9.76
C ASP A 109 -19.48 -7.12 -8.75
N GLU A 110 -19.21 -7.49 -7.51
CA GLU A 110 -18.79 -6.59 -6.44
C GLU A 110 -17.31 -6.79 -6.06
N LEU A 111 -16.70 -7.92 -6.45
CA LEU A 111 -15.31 -8.25 -6.21
C LEU A 111 -14.39 -7.22 -6.88
N LEU A 112 -13.48 -6.61 -6.13
CA LEU A 112 -12.63 -5.50 -6.57
C LEU A 112 -13.39 -4.19 -6.90
N SER A 113 -14.62 -4.01 -6.43
CA SER A 113 -15.19 -2.65 -6.29
C SER A 113 -14.42 -1.85 -5.24
N ILE A 114 -14.53 -0.51 -5.27
CA ILE A 114 -13.97 0.34 -4.22
C ILE A 114 -14.50 -0.09 -2.85
N ALA A 115 -15.80 -0.37 -2.74
CA ALA A 115 -16.41 -0.82 -1.48
C ALA A 115 -15.82 -2.13 -0.97
N TRP A 116 -15.58 -3.11 -1.84
CA TRP A 116 -14.98 -4.38 -1.46
C TRP A 116 -13.52 -4.23 -1.03
N VAL A 117 -12.71 -3.45 -1.77
CA VAL A 117 -11.32 -3.17 -1.38
C VAL A 117 -11.27 -2.47 -0.02
N ARG A 118 -12.19 -1.54 0.23
CA ARG A 118 -12.33 -0.90 1.55
C ARG A 118 -12.59 -1.90 2.67
N LYS A 119 -13.52 -2.84 2.46
CA LYS A 119 -13.80 -3.93 3.41
C LYS A 119 -12.58 -4.81 3.66
N LEU A 120 -11.79 -5.10 2.62
CA LEU A 120 -10.52 -5.84 2.76
C LEU A 120 -9.52 -5.09 3.66
N LEU A 121 -9.39 -3.77 3.51
CA LEU A 121 -8.51 -2.96 4.36
C LEU A 121 -9.00 -2.90 5.81
N ASP A 122 -10.30 -2.81 6.04
CA ASP A 122 -10.89 -2.84 7.38
C ASP A 122 -10.62 -4.20 8.07
N VAL A 123 -10.77 -5.32 7.34
CA VAL A 123 -10.41 -6.66 7.83
C VAL A 123 -8.92 -6.74 8.15
N PHE A 124 -8.05 -6.22 7.28
CA PHE A 124 -6.61 -6.20 7.51
C PHE A 124 -6.24 -5.46 8.80
N VAL A 125 -6.76 -4.24 8.98
CA VAL A 125 -6.50 -3.42 10.17
C VAL A 125 -6.98 -4.14 11.43
N SER A 126 -8.14 -4.78 11.38
CA SER A 126 -8.69 -5.55 12.51
C SER A 126 -7.80 -6.74 12.89
N CYS A 127 -7.36 -7.53 11.89
CA CYS A 127 -6.44 -8.64 12.13
C CYS A 127 -5.07 -8.15 12.64
N GLN A 128 -4.59 -7.01 12.13
CA GLN A 128 -3.34 -6.42 12.58
C GLN A 128 -3.38 -5.94 14.02
N GLU A 129 -4.50 -5.35 14.44
CA GLU A 129 -4.67 -4.90 15.82
C GLU A 129 -4.70 -6.07 16.81
N GLU A 130 -5.42 -7.15 16.50
CA GLU A 130 -5.39 -8.37 17.30
C GLU A 130 -3.99 -8.97 17.39
N PHE A 131 -3.28 -9.05 16.27
CA PHE A 131 -1.90 -9.50 16.25
C PHE A 131 -0.96 -8.62 17.08
N ARG A 132 -1.12 -7.30 17.01
CA ARG A 132 -0.35 -6.34 17.82
C ARG A 132 -0.58 -6.61 19.31
N ILE A 133 -1.82 -6.86 19.73
CA ILE A 133 -2.15 -7.22 21.11
C ILE A 133 -1.49 -8.55 21.52
N ILE A 134 -1.47 -9.56 20.66
CA ILE A 134 -0.78 -10.84 20.92
C ILE A 134 0.73 -10.62 21.16
N LEU A 135 1.38 -9.81 20.31
CA LEU A 135 2.80 -9.48 20.49
C LEU A 135 3.06 -8.73 21.80
N LEU A 136 2.19 -7.78 22.16
CA LEU A 136 2.30 -7.00 23.39
C LEU A 136 2.19 -7.86 24.65
N LYS A 137 1.21 -8.77 24.69
CA LYS A 137 1.02 -9.70 25.81
C LYS A 137 2.23 -10.61 25.98
N ASN A 138 2.89 -10.98 24.89
CA ASN A 138 3.99 -11.95 24.85
C ASN A 138 5.37 -11.29 24.65
N LYS A 139 5.55 -10.03 25.07
CA LYS A 139 6.78 -9.24 24.85
C LYS A 139 8.07 -9.95 25.28
N GLU A 140 8.02 -10.78 26.32
CA GLU A 140 9.19 -11.51 26.84
C GLU A 140 9.63 -12.64 25.91
N TRP A 141 8.69 -13.24 25.17
CA TRP A 141 8.99 -14.24 24.15
C TRP A 141 9.46 -13.58 22.85
N VAL A 142 8.88 -12.43 22.50
CA VAL A 142 9.22 -11.68 21.28
C VAL A 142 10.69 -11.29 21.22
N SER A 143 11.33 -11.04 22.36
CA SER A 143 12.75 -10.71 22.43
C SER A 143 13.68 -11.92 22.48
N LYS A 144 13.15 -13.15 22.49
CA LYS A 144 13.94 -14.39 22.61
C LYS A 144 14.01 -15.15 21.28
N PRO A 145 15.14 -15.82 20.99
CA PRO A 145 15.23 -16.71 19.85
C PRO A 145 14.36 -17.96 20.00
N PRO A 146 13.75 -18.46 18.90
CA PRO A 146 13.86 -17.99 17.51
C PRO A 146 12.79 -16.96 17.10
N LEU A 147 11.93 -16.52 18.02
CA LEU A 147 10.78 -15.66 17.71
C LEU A 147 11.20 -14.24 17.33
N ASP A 148 12.25 -13.70 17.97
CA ASP A 148 12.87 -12.41 17.67
C ASP A 148 13.16 -12.24 16.17
N ARG A 149 13.73 -13.26 15.53
CA ARG A 149 14.06 -13.28 14.12
C ARG A 149 12.80 -13.27 13.25
N LEU A 150 11.80 -14.08 13.57
CA LEU A 150 10.55 -14.14 12.81
C LEU A 150 9.82 -12.79 12.84
N VAL A 151 9.80 -12.14 14.01
CA VAL A 151 9.22 -10.82 14.20
C VAL A 151 10.03 -9.73 13.47
N ALA A 152 11.37 -9.79 13.52
CA ALA A 152 12.23 -8.88 12.77
C ALA A 152 12.01 -8.98 11.26
N GLU A 153 11.91 -10.20 10.72
CA GLU A 153 11.60 -10.43 9.31
C GLU A 153 10.19 -9.90 8.94
N PHE A 154 9.19 -10.07 9.81
CA PHE A 154 7.86 -9.47 9.62
C PHE A 154 7.94 -7.94 9.54
N PHE A 155 8.72 -7.30 10.41
CA PHE A 155 8.89 -5.85 10.37
C PHE A 155 9.69 -5.38 9.15
N GLU A 156 10.65 -6.16 8.65
CA GLU A 156 11.30 -5.86 7.37
C GLU A 156 10.30 -5.85 6.21
N ARG A 157 9.42 -6.86 6.15
CA ARG A 157 8.30 -6.90 5.19
C ARG A 157 7.35 -5.70 5.36
N SER A 158 7.12 -5.28 6.61
CA SER A 158 6.29 -4.11 6.91
C SER A 158 6.85 -2.82 6.33
N VAL A 159 8.17 -2.63 6.25
CA VAL A 159 8.75 -1.43 5.60
C VAL A 159 8.41 -1.40 4.11
N LYS A 160 8.55 -2.55 3.43
CA LYS A 160 8.18 -2.69 2.01
C LYS A 160 6.68 -2.48 1.79
N ALA A 161 5.86 -2.88 2.75
CA ALA A 161 4.42 -2.62 2.75
C ALA A 161 4.09 -1.12 2.75
N LEU A 162 4.85 -0.31 3.49
CA LEU A 162 4.67 1.15 3.53
C LEU A 162 4.98 1.79 2.17
N ASP A 163 6.00 1.31 1.45
CA ASP A 163 6.29 1.75 0.09
C ASP A 163 5.13 1.47 -0.87
N ILE A 164 4.51 0.28 -0.75
CA ILE A 164 3.33 -0.09 -1.53
C ILE A 164 2.11 0.78 -1.14
N CYS A 165 1.92 1.10 0.15
CA CYS A 165 0.86 2.02 0.58
C CYS A 165 1.03 3.42 -0.05
N ASN A 166 2.27 3.92 -0.11
CA ASN A 166 2.58 5.19 -0.77
C ASN A 166 2.31 5.13 -2.29
N ALA A 167 2.73 4.05 -2.94
CA ALA A 167 2.44 3.83 -4.37
C ALA A 167 0.93 3.73 -4.64
N THR A 168 0.19 3.07 -3.75
CA THR A 168 -1.27 2.94 -3.81
C THR A 168 -1.94 4.32 -3.69
N ARG A 169 -1.48 5.15 -2.76
CA ARG A 169 -1.96 6.54 -2.62
C ARG A 169 -1.73 7.35 -3.90
N ASN A 170 -0.54 7.25 -4.49
CA ASN A 170 -0.25 7.89 -5.78
C ASN A 170 -1.14 7.34 -6.91
N GLY A 171 -1.43 6.03 -6.90
CA GLY A 171 -2.38 5.42 -7.82
C GLY A 171 -3.80 5.99 -7.68
N ILE A 172 -4.26 6.25 -6.45
CA ILE A 172 -5.54 6.92 -6.19
C ILE A 172 -5.56 8.34 -6.76
N GLU A 173 -4.46 9.09 -6.64
CA GLU A 173 -4.33 10.41 -7.27
C GLU A 173 -4.42 10.36 -8.80
N ASN A 174 -3.87 9.31 -9.43
CA ASN A 174 -4.04 9.09 -10.87
C ASN A 174 -5.51 8.86 -11.23
N ILE A 175 -6.24 8.07 -10.44
CA ILE A 175 -7.69 7.86 -10.66
C ILE A 175 -8.45 9.19 -10.53
N ARG A 176 -8.11 10.04 -9.55
CA ARG A 176 -8.69 11.39 -9.43
C ARG A 176 -8.39 12.29 -10.61
N LEU A 177 -7.20 12.18 -11.20
CA LEU A 177 -6.86 12.89 -12.43
C LEU A 177 -7.78 12.45 -13.57
N TRP A 178 -7.99 11.14 -13.75
CA TRP A 178 -8.90 10.61 -14.77
C TRP A 178 -10.35 11.05 -14.53
N GLN A 179 -10.81 11.03 -13.28
CA GLN A 179 -12.13 11.56 -12.90
C GLN A 179 -12.29 13.01 -13.35
N LYS A 180 -11.30 13.89 -13.13
CA LYS A 180 -11.38 15.29 -13.58
C LYS A 180 -11.53 15.43 -15.09
N HIS A 181 -10.87 14.57 -15.87
CA HIS A 181 -11.06 14.55 -17.32
C HIS A 181 -12.48 14.10 -17.70
N LEU A 182 -13.01 13.05 -17.06
CA LEU A 182 -14.39 12.60 -17.27
C LEU A 182 -15.42 13.68 -16.88
N GLU A 183 -15.20 14.40 -15.79
CA GLU A 183 -16.06 15.53 -15.39
C GLU A 183 -16.06 16.65 -16.45
N ILE A 184 -14.94 16.89 -17.13
CA ILE A 184 -14.89 17.84 -18.26
C ILE A 184 -15.75 17.34 -19.42
N VAL A 185 -15.72 16.03 -19.71
CA VAL A 185 -16.54 15.41 -20.77
C VAL A 185 -18.02 15.56 -20.43
N VAL A 186 -18.43 15.19 -19.21
CA VAL A 186 -19.80 15.34 -18.72
C VAL A 186 -20.24 16.80 -18.84
N CYS A 187 -19.48 17.75 -18.27
CA CYS A 187 -19.82 19.17 -18.32
C CYS A 187 -19.88 19.75 -19.75
N ALA A 188 -19.11 19.21 -20.70
CA ALA A 188 -19.10 19.70 -22.08
C ALA A 188 -20.32 19.20 -22.86
N LEU A 189 -20.74 17.96 -22.63
CA LEU A 189 -21.79 17.28 -23.38
C LEU A 189 -23.16 17.28 -22.69
N GLU A 190 -23.25 17.76 -21.45
CA GLU A 190 -24.52 17.89 -20.74
C GLU A 190 -25.44 18.94 -21.39
N SER A 191 -26.65 18.52 -21.74
CA SER A 191 -27.59 19.26 -22.60
C SER A 191 -28.48 20.27 -21.86
N GLN A 192 -28.26 20.51 -20.56
CA GLN A 192 -29.24 21.17 -19.66
C GLN A 192 -29.75 22.55 -20.11
N GLN A 193 -29.07 23.31 -20.99
CA GLN A 193 -29.56 24.63 -21.46
C GLN A 193 -29.18 25.05 -22.90
N ARG A 194 -28.38 24.30 -23.67
CA ARG A 194 -27.91 24.73 -25.01
C ARG A 194 -27.84 23.58 -26.00
N ALA A 195 -28.18 23.86 -27.27
CA ALA A 195 -27.95 22.91 -28.36
C ALA A 195 -26.47 22.50 -28.40
N LEU A 196 -26.22 21.19 -28.48
CA LEU A 196 -24.87 20.65 -28.63
C LEU A 196 -24.23 21.23 -29.89
N GLY A 197 -23.10 21.91 -29.70
CA GLY A 197 -22.35 22.56 -30.76
C GLY A 197 -20.96 21.96 -30.94
N GLU A 198 -20.35 22.22 -32.08
CA GLU A 198 -19.04 21.67 -32.46
C GLU A 198 -17.93 21.99 -31.44
N GLY A 199 -17.97 23.17 -30.82
CA GLY A 199 -17.02 23.55 -29.77
C GLY A 199 -17.08 22.65 -28.54
N GLN A 200 -18.27 22.16 -28.16
CA GLN A 200 -18.42 21.26 -27.01
C GLN A 200 -17.88 19.87 -27.30
N LEU A 201 -18.17 19.33 -28.49
CA LEU A 201 -17.58 18.05 -28.92
C LEU A 201 -16.05 18.13 -29.01
N ARG A 202 -15.49 19.23 -29.51
CA ARG A 202 -14.02 19.43 -29.52
C ARG A 202 -13.44 19.44 -28.11
N ARG A 203 -14.13 20.05 -27.13
CA ARG A 203 -13.71 20.05 -25.72
C ARG A 203 -13.77 18.65 -25.11
N ALA A 204 -14.87 17.93 -25.33
CA ALA A 204 -15.04 16.56 -24.87
C ALA A 204 -13.99 15.63 -25.48
N ARG A 205 -13.78 15.69 -26.80
CA ARG A 205 -12.75 14.95 -27.51
C ARG A 205 -11.36 15.19 -26.92
N LYS A 206 -11.02 16.46 -26.69
CA LYS A 206 -9.72 16.80 -26.08
C LYS A 206 -9.58 16.19 -24.69
N ALA A 207 -10.62 16.27 -23.85
CA ALA A 207 -10.58 15.70 -22.51
C ALA A 207 -10.44 14.16 -22.52
N LEU A 208 -11.11 13.47 -23.45
CA LEU A 208 -10.97 12.02 -23.65
C LEU A 208 -9.56 11.64 -24.12
N VAL A 209 -8.98 12.39 -25.05
CA VAL A 209 -7.59 12.19 -25.49
C VAL A 209 -6.60 12.45 -24.36
N ASP A 210 -6.77 13.54 -23.61
CA ASP A 210 -5.92 13.87 -22.46
C ASP A 210 -6.02 12.77 -21.38
N MET A 211 -7.22 12.21 -21.14
CA MET A 211 -7.43 11.07 -20.24
C MET A 211 -6.69 9.82 -20.76
N ALA A 212 -6.87 9.47 -22.04
CA ALA A 212 -6.22 8.30 -22.63
C ALA A 212 -4.68 8.41 -22.54
N LEU A 213 -4.12 9.59 -22.77
CA LEU A 213 -2.69 9.84 -22.60
C LEU A 213 -2.27 9.69 -21.12
N ALA A 214 -3.04 10.22 -20.18
CA ALA A 214 -2.78 10.07 -18.75
C ALA A 214 -2.88 8.61 -18.27
N MET A 215 -3.64 7.77 -18.97
CA MET A 215 -3.76 6.33 -18.72
C MET A 215 -2.67 5.50 -19.40
N LEU A 216 -1.90 6.08 -20.33
CA LEU A 216 -0.79 5.40 -21.00
C LEU A 216 0.57 5.79 -20.40
N ASP A 217 0.64 6.87 -19.62
CA ASP A 217 1.89 7.36 -19.04
C ASP A 217 2.34 6.50 -17.84
N GLU A 218 2.88 5.32 -18.14
CA GLU A 218 3.64 4.46 -17.23
C GLU A 218 5.04 5.05 -16.91
N LYS A 219 5.42 6.19 -17.50
CA LYS A 219 6.82 6.64 -17.57
C LYS A 219 7.01 8.04 -16.99
N GLY A 220 7.17 8.09 -15.68
CA GLY A 220 7.37 9.31 -14.91
C GLY A 220 8.25 10.39 -15.57
N SER A 221 7.64 11.54 -15.82
CA SER A 221 8.31 12.84 -15.92
C SER A 221 7.39 13.86 -15.26
N GLY A 222 7.78 14.58 -14.22
CA GLY A 222 8.93 15.48 -14.29
C GLY A 222 8.69 16.68 -15.23
N SER A 223 7.66 16.62 -16.07
CA SER A 223 7.13 17.76 -16.81
C SER A 223 5.68 17.91 -16.39
N THR A 224 5.45 18.73 -15.38
CA THR A 224 4.24 19.54 -15.30
C THR A 224 3.88 19.94 -16.72
N PHE A 225 2.76 19.43 -17.20
CA PHE A 225 2.26 19.61 -18.56
C PHE A 225 2.12 21.11 -18.82
N SER A 226 3.20 21.75 -19.28
CA SER A 226 3.17 23.11 -19.78
C SER A 226 2.56 23.07 -21.18
N TYR A 227 1.30 22.67 -21.27
CA TYR A 227 0.43 23.21 -22.31
C TYR A 227 0.10 24.63 -21.88
N ARG A 228 1.11 25.51 -21.99
CA ARG A 228 0.87 26.94 -22.04
C ARG A 228 0.01 27.16 -23.29
N ASN A 229 -1.30 27.26 -23.07
CA ASN A 229 -2.20 27.98 -23.95
C ASN A 229 -1.51 29.30 -24.30
N ARG A 230 -1.12 29.46 -25.57
CA ARG A 230 -0.77 30.76 -26.13
C ARG A 230 -2.03 31.60 -26.12
N SER A 231 -2.27 32.32 -25.03
CA SER A 231 -3.24 33.41 -24.99
C SER A 231 -2.56 34.68 -25.51
N PHE A 232 -3.15 35.24 -26.57
CA PHE A 232 -3.07 36.61 -27.05
C PHE A 232 -2.19 37.58 -26.24
N GLY A 233 -1.07 38.00 -26.84
CA GLY A 233 -0.23 39.10 -26.35
C GLY A 233 0.33 39.86 -27.55
N ARG A 234 0.00 41.15 -27.62
CA ARG A 234 0.25 42.07 -28.74
C ARG A 234 1.74 42.27 -29.03
N HIS A 235 1.99 42.65 -30.29
CA HIS A 235 3.20 43.24 -30.85
C HIS A 235 3.83 44.26 -29.89
N ASN A 236 5.14 44.16 -29.65
CA ASN A 236 6.00 45.35 -29.51
C ASN A 236 7.47 45.01 -29.75
N THR A 237 8.03 45.77 -30.68
CA THR A 237 9.45 45.91 -30.99
C THR A 237 10.19 46.58 -29.83
N SER A 238 11.25 45.96 -29.31
CA SER A 238 12.42 46.72 -28.81
C SER A 238 13.63 45.81 -28.59
N LYS A 239 14.76 46.21 -29.16
CA LYS A 239 16.12 45.77 -28.78
C LYS A 239 16.43 46.34 -27.39
N ASP A 240 16.96 45.52 -26.48
CA ASP A 240 18.34 45.69 -26.01
C ASP A 240 18.77 44.68 -24.95
N HIS A 241 20.09 44.51 -24.92
CA HIS A 241 20.90 43.62 -24.10
C HIS A 241 20.82 43.89 -22.59
N HIS A 242 20.81 42.83 -21.78
CA HIS A 242 21.91 42.46 -20.86
C HIS A 242 21.41 41.57 -19.69
N ARG A 243 22.10 40.42 -19.55
CA ARG A 243 22.39 39.67 -18.32
C ARG A 243 21.29 39.63 -17.24
N ARG A 244 20.52 38.54 -17.22
CA ARG A 244 20.44 37.65 -16.04
C ARG A 244 20.22 36.22 -16.50
N ARG A 245 21.20 35.36 -16.21
CA ARG A 245 21.05 33.91 -16.14
C ARG A 245 20.01 33.62 -15.04
N SER A 246 18.73 33.60 -15.42
CA SER A 246 17.69 33.08 -14.54
C SER A 246 17.78 31.57 -14.60
N SER A 247 18.49 31.02 -13.62
CA SER A 247 18.30 29.65 -13.13
C SER A 247 16.81 29.33 -13.19
N GLY A 248 16.43 28.40 -14.07
CA GLY A 248 15.09 27.86 -14.14
C GLY A 248 14.77 27.27 -12.78
N GLY A 249 14.12 28.06 -11.94
CA GLY A 249 13.65 27.64 -10.64
C GLY A 249 12.72 26.47 -10.85
N HIS A 250 13.24 25.27 -10.63
CA HIS A 250 12.46 24.09 -10.38
C HIS A 250 11.49 24.47 -9.27
N SER A 251 10.24 24.76 -9.64
CA SER A 251 9.14 24.72 -8.69
C SER A 251 9.20 23.32 -8.11
N ARG A 252 9.70 23.22 -6.89
CA ARG A 252 9.71 22.00 -6.10
C ARG A 252 8.26 21.68 -5.82
N SER A 253 7.56 21.08 -6.78
CA SER A 253 6.44 20.25 -6.44
C SER A 253 7.02 19.17 -5.55
N LEU A 254 6.61 19.15 -4.28
CA LEU A 254 6.83 18.03 -3.36
C LEU A 254 6.00 16.84 -3.87
N SER A 255 6.23 16.42 -5.11
CA SER A 255 5.65 15.22 -5.67
C SER A 255 6.36 14.06 -5.00
N TRP A 256 5.61 13.32 -4.19
CA TRP A 256 6.01 12.06 -3.55
C TRP A 256 6.18 10.94 -4.58
N SER A 257 6.76 11.29 -5.74
CA SER A 257 6.99 10.37 -6.84
C SER A 257 7.98 9.32 -6.40
N VAL A 258 7.60 8.07 -6.62
CA VAL A 258 8.45 6.93 -6.34
C VAL A 258 9.61 6.94 -7.36
N SER A 259 10.81 6.50 -6.94
CA SER A 259 11.97 6.44 -7.83
C SER A 259 11.62 5.68 -9.12
N ARG A 260 12.19 6.12 -10.26
CA ARG A 260 12.06 5.44 -11.56
C ARG A 260 12.51 3.96 -11.54
N SER A 261 13.28 3.56 -10.53
CA SER A 261 13.75 2.18 -10.33
C SER A 261 12.84 1.32 -9.44
N TRP A 262 11.75 1.88 -8.90
CA TRP A 262 10.82 1.15 -8.06
C TRP A 262 9.86 0.31 -8.89
N SER A 263 9.43 -0.82 -8.34
CA SER A 263 8.60 -1.79 -9.03
C SER A 263 7.73 -2.52 -8.02
N ALA A 264 6.40 -2.44 -8.19
CA ALA A 264 5.44 -3.08 -7.29
C ALA A 264 5.63 -4.59 -7.26
N SER A 265 5.79 -5.22 -8.43
CA SER A 265 6.05 -6.66 -8.55
C SER A 265 7.34 -7.09 -7.86
N LYS A 266 8.44 -6.32 -7.95
CA LYS A 266 9.69 -6.64 -7.21
C LYS A 266 9.51 -6.53 -5.70
N GLN A 267 8.77 -5.53 -5.23
CA GLN A 267 8.47 -5.39 -3.80
C GLN A 267 7.68 -6.61 -3.31
N LEU A 268 6.59 -6.96 -4.01
CA LEU A 268 5.77 -8.14 -3.70
C LEU A 268 6.59 -9.44 -3.74
N GLN A 269 7.40 -9.65 -4.78
CA GLN A 269 8.26 -10.84 -4.87
C GLN A 269 9.24 -10.93 -3.70
N SER A 270 9.82 -9.80 -3.28
CA SER A 270 10.75 -9.78 -2.16
C SER A 270 10.07 -10.01 -0.80
N ILE A 271 8.77 -9.72 -0.68
CA ILE A 271 7.96 -10.05 0.50
C ILE A 271 7.62 -11.55 0.48
N ALA A 272 7.23 -12.08 -0.69
CA ALA A 272 6.81 -13.46 -0.88
C ALA A 272 7.94 -14.49 -0.76
N ASN A 273 9.15 -14.20 -1.29
CA ASN A 273 10.26 -15.16 -1.35
C ASN A 273 10.69 -15.72 0.02
N ASN A 274 10.50 -14.94 1.08
CA ASN A 274 10.90 -15.31 2.44
C ASN A 274 9.70 -15.73 3.30
N LEU A 275 8.53 -15.97 2.72
CA LEU A 275 7.32 -16.33 3.46
C LEU A 275 7.20 -17.86 3.57
N ILE A 276 7.82 -18.42 4.60
CA ILE A 276 7.90 -19.88 4.82
C ILE A 276 7.01 -20.27 6.01
N PRO A 277 6.13 -21.28 5.86
CA PRO A 277 5.33 -21.78 6.97
C PRO A 277 6.21 -22.31 8.12
N PRO A 278 5.90 -21.97 9.38
CA PRO A 278 6.68 -22.43 10.52
C PRO A 278 6.59 -23.95 10.66
N ARG A 279 7.71 -24.59 10.98
CA ARG A 279 7.78 -26.04 11.19
C ARG A 279 7.29 -26.40 12.59
N GLY A 280 6.85 -27.65 12.80
CA GLY A 280 6.38 -28.12 14.12
C GLY A 280 7.39 -27.88 15.26
N ILE A 281 8.69 -27.98 14.97
CA ILE A 281 9.77 -27.70 15.92
C ILE A 281 9.82 -26.20 16.28
N GLU A 282 9.63 -25.30 15.31
CA GLU A 282 9.61 -23.85 15.52
C GLU A 282 8.36 -23.41 16.28
N ILE A 283 7.21 -24.04 15.98
CA ILE A 283 5.95 -23.82 16.71
C ILE A 283 6.12 -24.22 18.17
N ALA A 284 6.69 -25.41 18.45
CA ALA A 284 6.96 -25.86 19.81
C ALA A 284 7.97 -24.96 20.53
N ALA A 285 9.02 -24.50 19.85
CA ALA A 285 10.06 -23.64 20.43
C ALA A 285 9.58 -22.21 20.74
N THR A 286 8.49 -21.76 20.12
CA THR A 286 7.93 -20.40 20.30
C THR A 286 6.61 -20.40 21.07
N SER A 287 6.24 -21.50 21.71
CA SER A 287 4.96 -21.66 22.40
C SER A 287 3.77 -21.30 21.49
N GLY A 288 3.86 -21.66 20.21
CA GLY A 288 2.85 -21.36 19.19
C GLY A 288 2.91 -19.97 18.55
N LEU A 289 3.68 -19.02 19.09
CA LEU A 289 3.70 -17.61 18.64
C LEU A 289 4.23 -17.41 17.21
N ALA A 290 4.98 -18.37 16.66
CA ALA A 290 5.36 -18.35 15.25
C ALA A 290 4.14 -18.38 14.31
N VAL A 291 3.02 -18.98 14.72
CA VAL A 291 1.80 -19.12 13.90
C VAL A 291 1.11 -17.78 13.63
N PRO A 292 0.84 -16.93 14.64
CA PRO A 292 0.32 -15.57 14.40
C PRO A 292 1.23 -14.70 13.53
N VAL A 293 2.56 -14.75 13.74
CA VAL A 293 3.54 -13.98 12.95
C VAL A 293 3.49 -14.40 11.48
N PHE A 294 3.44 -15.71 11.23
CA PHE A 294 3.30 -16.25 9.88
C PHE A 294 1.96 -15.88 9.25
N THR A 295 0.85 -16.03 9.99
CA THR A 295 -0.50 -15.68 9.54
C THR A 295 -0.59 -14.22 9.11
N MET A 296 -0.11 -13.30 9.94
CA MET A 296 -0.11 -11.89 9.59
C MET A 296 0.85 -11.54 8.47
N SER A 297 1.98 -12.23 8.35
CA SER A 297 2.87 -12.08 7.19
C SER A 297 2.15 -12.47 5.88
N SER A 298 1.38 -13.56 5.89
CA SER A 298 0.57 -13.99 4.74
C SER A 298 -0.57 -13.03 4.43
N VAL A 299 -1.31 -12.59 5.45
CA VAL A 299 -2.40 -11.61 5.31
C VAL A 299 -1.88 -10.27 4.79
N LEU A 300 -0.77 -9.76 5.33
CA LEU A 300 -0.11 -8.54 4.84
C LEU A 300 0.25 -8.68 3.37
N MET A 301 0.97 -9.74 3.00
CA MET A 301 1.39 -9.96 1.62
C MET A 301 0.17 -10.04 0.69
N PHE A 302 -0.87 -10.79 1.06
CA PHE A 302 -2.09 -10.92 0.26
C PHE A 302 -2.78 -9.57 0.03
N VAL A 303 -2.96 -8.77 1.08
CA VAL A 303 -3.59 -7.45 0.99
C VAL A 303 -2.79 -6.50 0.10
N LEU A 304 -1.45 -6.51 0.22
CA LEU A 304 -0.59 -5.72 -0.66
C LEU A 304 -0.66 -6.17 -2.11
N TRP A 305 -0.71 -7.49 -2.36
CA TRP A 305 -0.91 -8.04 -3.69
C TRP A 305 -2.25 -7.59 -4.28
N VAL A 306 -3.34 -7.61 -3.51
CA VAL A 306 -4.64 -7.11 -3.95
C VAL A 306 -4.60 -5.60 -4.23
N LEU A 307 -3.96 -4.79 -3.39
CA LEU A 307 -3.83 -3.35 -3.62
C LEU A 307 -3.10 -3.05 -4.94
N VAL A 308 -1.99 -3.75 -5.18
CA VAL A 308 -1.23 -3.65 -6.44
C VAL A 308 -2.10 -4.13 -7.62
N ALA A 309 -2.92 -5.18 -7.44
CA ALA A 309 -3.82 -5.70 -8.46
C ALA A 309 -5.07 -4.83 -8.69
N ALA A 310 -5.53 -4.06 -7.72
CA ALA A 310 -6.71 -3.23 -7.84
C ALA A 310 -6.37 -1.85 -8.41
N ILE A 311 -5.33 -1.20 -7.88
CA ILE A 311 -5.02 0.22 -8.07
C ILE A 311 -3.84 0.39 -9.06
N PRO A 312 -3.81 1.49 -9.84
CA PRO A 312 -2.71 1.74 -10.77
C PRO A 312 -1.38 1.91 -10.02
N CYS A 313 -0.37 1.13 -10.41
CA CYS A 313 0.96 1.23 -9.85
C CYS A 313 2.01 0.68 -10.81
N GLN A 314 3.23 1.21 -10.70
CA GLN A 314 4.34 0.91 -11.61
C GLN A 314 4.77 -0.57 -11.53
N ASP A 315 4.97 -1.20 -12.70
CA ASP A 315 5.40 -2.60 -12.85
C ASP A 315 4.49 -3.60 -12.10
N ARG A 316 3.20 -3.55 -12.43
CA ARG A 316 2.09 -4.23 -11.77
C ARG A 316 1.99 -5.75 -11.94
N GLY A 317 3.11 -6.41 -12.25
CA GLY A 317 3.14 -7.84 -12.57
C GLY A 317 2.49 -8.69 -11.47
N LEU A 318 1.37 -9.33 -11.81
CA LEU A 318 0.59 -10.21 -10.90
C LEU A 318 1.15 -11.63 -10.81
N ASN A 319 2.26 -11.89 -11.52
CA ASN A 319 2.96 -13.18 -11.54
C ASN A 319 3.77 -13.46 -10.25
N THR A 320 3.51 -12.72 -9.17
CA THR A 320 4.13 -13.01 -7.87
C THR A 320 3.64 -14.36 -7.38
N HIS A 321 4.51 -15.36 -7.47
CA HIS A 321 4.22 -16.68 -6.94
C HIS A 321 4.36 -16.65 -5.42
N PHE A 322 3.23 -16.71 -4.70
CA PHE A 322 3.22 -16.97 -3.27
C PHE A 322 2.33 -18.17 -2.98
N SER A 323 2.84 -19.14 -2.23
CA SER A 323 2.10 -20.33 -1.87
C SER A 323 1.24 -20.06 -0.63
N ILE A 324 -0.06 -20.32 -0.75
CA ILE A 324 -0.98 -20.26 0.40
C ILE A 324 -1.03 -21.64 1.04
N PRO A 325 -0.55 -21.81 2.28
CA PRO A 325 -0.52 -23.10 2.95
C PRO A 325 -1.92 -23.56 3.35
N ARG A 326 -2.32 -24.74 2.88
CA ARG A 326 -3.64 -25.34 3.15
C ARG A 326 -3.80 -25.88 4.57
N GLN A 327 -2.71 -25.99 5.32
CA GLN A 327 -2.70 -26.49 6.70
C GLN A 327 -3.35 -25.53 7.71
N PHE A 328 -3.50 -24.25 7.36
CA PHE A 328 -4.16 -23.27 8.19
C PHE A 328 -5.58 -23.02 7.70
N SER A 329 -6.53 -22.84 8.63
CA SER A 329 -7.96 -22.68 8.31
C SER A 329 -8.24 -21.45 7.42
N TRP A 330 -7.51 -20.36 7.64
CA TRP A 330 -7.61 -19.14 6.82
C TRP A 330 -7.01 -19.31 5.41
N GLY A 331 -6.23 -20.37 5.17
CA GLY A 331 -5.60 -20.60 3.87
C GLY A 331 -6.62 -20.81 2.75
N ASN A 332 -7.70 -21.54 3.03
CA ASN A 332 -8.75 -21.81 2.05
C ASN A 332 -9.47 -20.53 1.54
N PRO A 333 -10.01 -19.63 2.40
CA PRO A 333 -10.65 -18.41 1.91
C PRO A 333 -9.68 -17.46 1.21
N LEU A 334 -8.41 -17.37 1.64
CA LEU A 334 -7.39 -16.59 0.93
C LEU A 334 -7.10 -17.16 -0.46
N GLN A 335 -6.97 -18.49 -0.57
CA GLN A 335 -6.75 -19.17 -1.85
C GLN A 335 -7.92 -18.95 -2.81
N LEU A 336 -9.16 -19.06 -2.31
CA LEU A 336 -10.36 -18.81 -3.10
C LEU A 336 -10.38 -17.37 -3.65
N LEU A 337 -10.09 -16.38 -2.81
CA LEU A 337 -10.02 -14.99 -3.26
C LEU A 337 -8.91 -14.76 -4.28
N HIS A 338 -7.73 -15.34 -4.03
CA HIS A 338 -6.60 -15.27 -4.95
C HIS A 338 -6.96 -15.82 -6.34
N GLU A 339 -7.57 -17.01 -6.41
CA GLU A 339 -8.03 -17.62 -7.67
C GLU A 339 -9.07 -16.75 -8.37
N ARG A 340 -10.08 -16.25 -7.64
CA ARG A 340 -11.11 -15.37 -8.21
C ARG A 340 -10.51 -14.09 -8.82
N ILE A 341 -9.56 -13.45 -8.13
CA ILE A 341 -8.89 -12.23 -8.60
C ILE A 341 -8.00 -12.54 -9.81
N LEU A 342 -7.29 -13.68 -9.83
CA LEU A 342 -6.52 -14.12 -11.00
C LEU A 342 -7.41 -14.38 -12.22
N GLU A 343 -8.60 -14.94 -12.04
CA GLU A 343 -9.55 -15.11 -13.15
C GLU A 343 -10.06 -13.75 -13.69
N VAL A 344 -10.22 -12.75 -12.82
CA VAL A 344 -10.51 -11.36 -13.27
C VAL A 344 -9.31 -10.77 -14.02
N SER A 345 -8.08 -11.02 -13.57
CA SER A 345 -6.88 -10.47 -14.20
C SER A 345 -6.62 -11.05 -15.59
N LYS A 346 -6.76 -12.36 -15.78
CA LYS A 346 -6.58 -13.03 -17.10
C LYS A 346 -7.53 -12.48 -18.17
N LYS A 347 -8.78 -12.19 -17.79
CA LYS A 347 -9.77 -11.55 -18.67
C LYS A 347 -9.37 -10.13 -19.10
N ARG A 348 -8.42 -9.50 -18.39
CA ARG A 348 -7.99 -8.10 -18.59
C ARG A 348 -6.56 -7.97 -19.12
N GLU A 349 -5.74 -9.01 -19.01
CA GLU A 349 -4.30 -9.01 -19.40
C GLU A 349 -4.08 -8.60 -20.87
N HIS A 350 -5.00 -8.96 -21.76
CA HIS A 350 -4.93 -8.63 -23.19
C HIS A 350 -5.07 -7.13 -23.51
N ARG A 351 -5.34 -6.26 -22.52
CA ARG A 351 -5.70 -4.85 -22.74
C ARG A 351 -4.79 -3.80 -22.09
N ASN A 352 -3.64 -4.18 -21.53
CA ASN A 352 -2.77 -3.28 -20.76
C ASN A 352 -3.58 -2.40 -19.79
N SER A 353 -4.28 -3.06 -18.86
CA SER A 353 -5.23 -2.40 -17.95
C SER A 353 -4.52 -1.64 -16.83
N ASN A 354 -5.00 -0.44 -16.53
CA ASN A 354 -4.44 0.40 -15.46
C ASN A 354 -4.82 -0.03 -14.04
N GLY A 355 -5.65 -1.05 -13.89
CA GLY A 355 -6.28 -1.41 -12.64
C GLY A 355 -7.23 -2.59 -12.81
N LEU A 356 -7.51 -3.33 -11.74
CA LEU A 356 -8.65 -4.26 -11.72
C LEU A 356 -9.84 -3.71 -10.93
N LEU A 357 -9.76 -2.49 -10.38
CA LEU A 357 -10.92 -1.84 -9.80
C LEU A 357 -12.06 -1.78 -10.83
N ILE A 358 -13.26 -2.15 -10.40
CA ILE A 358 -14.43 -2.19 -11.29
C ILE A 358 -14.71 -0.81 -11.88
N GLU A 359 -14.63 0.23 -11.07
CA GLU A 359 -14.89 1.62 -11.45
C GLU A 359 -13.87 2.13 -12.48
N ILE A 360 -12.60 1.71 -12.37
CA ILE A 360 -11.57 1.98 -13.40
C ILE A 360 -11.96 1.27 -14.71
N CYS A 361 -12.36 0.00 -14.64
CA CYS A 361 -12.77 -0.75 -15.83
C CYS A 361 -13.98 -0.12 -16.53
N GLN A 362 -14.95 0.37 -15.75
CA GLN A 362 -16.13 1.06 -16.25
C GLN A 362 -15.75 2.39 -16.90
N ALA A 363 -14.87 3.17 -16.26
CA ALA A 363 -14.33 4.41 -16.80
C ALA A 363 -13.62 4.19 -18.15
N GLU A 364 -12.72 3.21 -18.25
CA GLU A 364 -12.01 2.88 -19.49
C GLU A 364 -12.94 2.44 -20.62
N ARG A 365 -14.00 1.69 -20.29
CA ARG A 365 -14.98 1.25 -21.29
C ARG A 365 -15.82 2.42 -21.78
N CYS A 366 -16.38 3.20 -20.86
CA CYS A 366 -17.27 4.31 -21.19
C CYS A 366 -16.50 5.44 -21.91
N ALA A 367 -15.26 5.73 -21.50
CA ALA A 367 -14.41 6.71 -22.19
C ALA A 367 -14.10 6.30 -23.64
N ARG A 368 -13.85 5.00 -23.91
CA ARG A 368 -13.66 4.50 -25.28
C ARG A 368 -14.93 4.64 -26.11
N GLN A 369 -16.07 4.19 -25.58
CA GLN A 369 -17.37 4.33 -26.25
C GLN A 369 -17.67 5.80 -26.58
N MET A 370 -17.43 6.71 -25.63
CA MET A 370 -17.62 8.14 -25.84
C MET A 370 -16.64 8.71 -26.88
N THR A 371 -15.40 8.21 -26.93
CA THR A 371 -14.43 8.60 -27.97
C THR A 371 -14.94 8.22 -29.35
N ASP A 372 -15.40 6.98 -29.51
CA ASP A 372 -15.96 6.49 -30.77
C ASP A 372 -17.19 7.34 -31.19
N LEU A 373 -18.11 7.61 -30.25
CA LEU A 373 -19.29 8.45 -30.51
C LEU A 373 -18.90 9.87 -30.94
N VAL A 374 -18.01 10.53 -30.19
CA VAL A 374 -17.56 11.89 -30.50
C VAL A 374 -16.82 11.95 -31.84
N ASP A 375 -16.16 10.87 -32.25
CA ASP A 375 -15.45 10.76 -33.52
C ASP A 375 -16.39 10.56 -34.73
N MET A 376 -17.53 9.88 -34.54
CA MET A 376 -18.51 9.59 -35.60
C MET A 376 -19.53 10.72 -35.85
N VAL A 377 -19.71 11.63 -34.89
CA VAL A 377 -20.68 12.72 -35.02
C VAL A 377 -20.31 13.69 -36.15
N GLN A 378 -21.28 13.95 -37.03
CA GLN A 378 -21.25 15.02 -38.03
C GLN A 378 -22.43 15.97 -37.76
N PHE A 379 -22.21 17.27 -37.91
CA PHE A 379 -23.26 18.26 -37.68
C PHE A 379 -24.09 18.52 -38.95
N PRO A 380 -25.42 18.73 -38.81
CA PRO A 380 -26.21 18.69 -37.58
C PRO A 380 -26.44 17.25 -37.06
N LEU A 381 -26.45 17.09 -35.74
CA LEU A 381 -26.67 15.80 -35.04
C LEU A 381 -28.06 15.22 -35.33
N SER A 382 -28.14 13.91 -35.62
CA SER A 382 -29.43 13.20 -35.65
C SER A 382 -30.01 13.04 -34.24
N GLU A 383 -31.32 12.79 -34.13
CA GLU A 383 -31.95 12.55 -32.83
C GLU A 383 -31.42 11.26 -32.18
N GLU A 384 -31.08 10.21 -32.95
CA GLU A 384 -30.46 9.01 -32.36
C GLU A 384 -29.08 9.32 -31.76
N GLN A 385 -28.24 10.08 -32.48
CA GLN A 385 -26.92 10.45 -31.98
C GLN A 385 -26.99 11.32 -30.72
N LYS A 386 -28.00 12.19 -30.61
CA LYS A 386 -28.22 12.97 -29.38
C LYS A 386 -28.56 12.06 -28.21
N MET A 387 -29.48 11.10 -28.40
CA MET A 387 -29.85 10.15 -27.36
C MET A 387 -28.66 9.29 -26.92
N GLU A 388 -27.84 8.80 -27.86
CA GLU A 388 -26.64 8.01 -27.54
C GLU A 388 -25.61 8.81 -26.74
N VAL A 389 -25.37 10.07 -27.11
CA VAL A 389 -24.48 10.97 -26.37
C VAL A 389 -25.04 11.25 -24.97
N GLU A 390 -26.34 11.53 -24.84
CA GLU A 390 -26.98 11.77 -23.55
C GLU A 390 -26.89 10.54 -22.64
N GLN A 391 -27.13 9.34 -23.17
CA GLN A 391 -26.96 8.09 -22.42
C GLN A 391 -25.52 7.92 -21.95
N GLY A 392 -24.54 8.10 -22.83
CA GLY A 392 -23.13 7.97 -22.45
C GLY A 392 -22.69 9.01 -21.42
N VAL A 393 -23.23 10.22 -21.47
CA VAL A 393 -22.99 11.26 -20.46
C VAL A 393 -23.57 10.86 -19.10
N GLN A 394 -24.77 10.28 -19.07
CA GLN A 394 -25.37 9.76 -17.84
C GLN A 394 -24.53 8.64 -17.23
N GLU A 395 -24.05 7.70 -18.05
CA GLU A 395 -23.16 6.62 -17.59
C GLU A 395 -21.84 7.18 -17.02
N LEU A 396 -21.21 8.14 -17.70
CA LEU A 396 -20.02 8.83 -17.19
C LEU A 396 -20.28 9.58 -15.89
N ALA A 397 -21.43 10.24 -15.75
CA ALA A 397 -21.80 10.95 -14.54
C ALA A 397 -21.93 10.01 -13.33
N LEU A 398 -22.49 8.81 -13.52
CA LEU A 398 -22.55 7.78 -12.48
C LEU A 398 -21.16 7.29 -12.06
N ILE A 399 -20.24 7.10 -13.02
CA ILE A 399 -18.86 6.71 -12.73
C ILE A 399 -18.12 7.82 -11.97
N CYS A 400 -18.26 9.09 -12.40
CA CYS A 400 -17.68 10.23 -11.68
C CYS A 400 -18.20 10.34 -10.25
N LYS A 401 -19.50 10.09 -10.03
CA LYS A 401 -20.10 10.04 -8.70
C LYS A 401 -19.49 8.91 -7.86
N ALA A 402 -19.36 7.71 -8.41
CA ALA A 402 -18.74 6.57 -7.73
C ALA A 402 -17.28 6.88 -7.31
N PHE A 403 -16.49 7.52 -8.18
CA PHE A 403 -15.15 7.97 -7.82
C PHE A 403 -15.16 9.01 -6.71
N LYS A 404 -16.00 10.05 -6.83
CA LYS A 404 -16.09 11.12 -5.84
C LYS A 404 -16.47 10.61 -4.45
N GLU A 405 -17.41 9.67 -4.37
CA GLU A 405 -17.88 9.11 -3.10
C GLU A 405 -16.93 8.03 -2.56
N GLY A 406 -16.24 7.30 -3.43
CA GLY A 406 -15.42 6.13 -3.05
C GLY A 406 -13.95 6.42 -2.77
N LEU A 407 -13.31 7.32 -3.53
CA LEU A 407 -11.85 7.50 -3.49
C LEU A 407 -11.35 8.15 -2.19
N ASP A 408 -12.08 9.13 -1.65
CA ASP A 408 -11.70 9.80 -0.41
C ASP A 408 -11.72 8.85 0.80
N PRO A 409 -12.79 8.06 1.04
CA PRO A 409 -12.77 7.02 2.05
C PRO A 409 -11.66 5.97 1.84
N LEU A 410 -11.42 5.57 0.60
CA LEU A 410 -10.37 4.59 0.27
C LEU A 410 -8.98 5.12 0.63
N GLU A 411 -8.65 6.37 0.27
CA GLU A 411 -7.36 6.98 0.63
C GLU A 411 -7.18 7.08 2.15
N ARG A 412 -8.25 7.44 2.88
CA ARG A 412 -8.21 7.50 4.35
C ARG A 412 -7.93 6.12 4.96
N GLN A 413 -8.52 5.06 4.41
CA GLN A 413 -8.26 3.69 4.87
C GLN A 413 -6.84 3.23 4.50
N VAL A 414 -6.32 3.53 3.32
CA VAL A 414 -4.90 3.29 2.99
C VAL A 414 -3.98 4.01 3.98
N SER A 415 -4.33 5.24 4.36
CA SER A 415 -3.59 5.99 5.38
C SER A 415 -3.70 5.36 6.78
N GLN A 416 -4.84 4.75 7.10
CA GLN A 416 -5.03 4.00 8.35
C GLN A 416 -4.21 2.72 8.38
N VAL A 417 -4.18 1.97 7.27
CA VAL A 417 -3.32 0.80 7.07
C VAL A 417 -1.85 1.17 7.26
N PHE A 418 -1.40 2.26 6.63
CA PHE A 418 -0.04 2.78 6.80
C PHE A 418 0.30 3.05 8.27
N ARG A 419 -0.59 3.75 8.98
CA ARG A 419 -0.40 4.06 10.42
C ARG A 419 -0.41 2.80 11.28
N SER A 420 -1.32 1.87 11.01
CA SER A 420 -1.41 0.58 11.71
C SER A 420 -0.10 -0.22 11.60
N ILE A 421 0.46 -0.31 10.38
CA ILE A 421 1.75 -0.95 10.11
C ILE A 421 2.89 -0.24 10.84
N MET A 422 2.94 1.09 10.76
CA MET A 422 3.96 1.89 11.45
C MET A 422 3.92 1.72 12.96
N ASN A 423 2.74 1.79 13.56
CA ASN A 423 2.56 1.67 15.01
C ASN A 423 2.96 0.28 15.50
N CYS A 424 2.47 -0.78 14.84
CA CYS A 424 2.82 -2.16 15.17
C CYS A 424 4.35 -2.41 15.10
N ARG A 425 5.03 -1.84 14.08
CA ARG A 425 6.49 -1.93 13.95
C ARG A 425 7.22 -1.14 15.04
N THR A 426 6.78 0.08 15.33
CA THR A 426 7.44 0.96 16.30
C THR A 426 7.39 0.33 17.70
N GLU A 427 6.21 -0.11 18.13
CA GLU A 427 6.03 -0.81 19.40
C GLU A 427 6.85 -2.11 19.43
N GLY A 428 6.80 -2.91 18.37
CA GLY A 428 7.58 -4.14 18.27
C GLY A 428 9.09 -3.96 18.41
N LEU A 429 9.66 -2.94 17.79
CA LEU A 429 11.09 -2.62 17.88
C LEU A 429 11.49 -2.11 19.27
N GLU A 430 10.58 -1.47 20.01
CA GLU A 430 10.83 -1.10 21.40
C GLU A 430 11.01 -2.32 22.31
N PHE A 431 10.29 -3.42 22.06
CA PHE A 431 10.45 -4.66 22.85
C PHE A 431 11.81 -5.32 22.59
N CYS A 432 12.22 -5.40 21.32
CA CYS A 432 13.52 -5.98 20.94
C CYS A 432 14.71 -5.15 21.44
N SER A 433 14.60 -3.82 21.48
CA SER A 433 15.69 -2.94 21.90
C SER A 433 15.91 -2.90 23.41
N LYS A 434 14.84 -2.95 24.22
CA LYS A 434 14.94 -2.95 25.69
C LYS A 434 15.58 -4.24 26.24
N SER A 435 15.38 -5.37 25.56
CA SER A 435 15.99 -6.65 25.94
C SER A 435 17.51 -6.66 25.74
N ASN A 436 18.01 -6.01 24.69
CA ASN A 436 19.45 -5.93 24.39
C ASN A 436 20.23 -4.96 25.30
N SER A 437 19.53 -4.19 26.15
CA SER A 437 20.14 -3.28 27.13
C SER A 437 20.23 -3.85 28.55
N LEU A 438 19.71 -5.06 28.76
CA LEU A 438 19.67 -5.76 30.05
C LEU A 438 20.62 -6.97 30.12
N GLU A 439 21.33 -7.27 29.03
CA GLU A 439 22.56 -8.10 28.99
C GLU A 439 23.79 -7.18 29.01
#